data_AF-A0A3Q2YEI9-F1
#
_entry.id   AF-A0A3Q2YEI9-F1
#
_cell.length_a   1.000
_cell.length_b   1.000
_cell.length_c   1.000
_cell.angle_alpha   90.00
_cell.angle_beta   90.00
_cell.angle_gamma   90.00
#
_symmetry.space_group_name_H-M   'P 1'
#
loop_
_entity.id
_entity.type
_entity.pdbx_description
1 polymer ?
#
loop_
_entity_poly.entity_id
_entity_poly.type
_entity_poly.pdbx_seq_one_letter_code
_entity_poly.pdbx_strand_id
1 'polypeptide(L)'
;MEEGVVNERANDDLRGRFHGLTAALRESTKSPLEASLIFCQEFCQALVDYAGRWKTDEDPLPLLEVYTVAILSFANAASCLSSECENVPLLLEKLTLSCAELVLLLPQHIPGALWEEFRSSMKLAHSLLQESGSAQLRPLFALAQQDGIWSNTTLSSILSNTIPQTEQGSGSHTQFIARCFHVFHMHYLTFPLSSFLFFSSRVS
;
A
#
# COMPACT_ATOMS: atom_id res chain seq x y z
N MET A 1 13.17 16.70 17.41
CA MET A 1 11.86 17.38 17.23
C MET A 1 11.60 17.77 15.77
N GLU A 2 12.60 17.83 14.88
CA GLU A 2 12.35 18.12 13.46
C GLU A 2 11.83 16.94 12.62
N GLU A 3 12.29 15.70 12.86
CA GLU A 3 11.87 14.53 12.05
C GLU A 3 10.36 14.24 12.11
N GLY A 4 9.74 14.39 13.29
CA GLY A 4 8.28 14.20 13.44
C GLY A 4 7.45 15.22 12.68
N VAL A 5 7.92 16.47 12.56
CA VAL A 5 7.24 17.56 11.82
C VAL A 5 7.42 17.39 10.31
N VAL A 6 8.54 16.81 9.87
CA VAL A 6 8.81 16.52 8.46
C VAL A 6 7.94 15.35 7.96
N ASN A 7 7.73 14.32 8.78
CA ASN A 7 6.88 13.17 8.43
C ASN A 7 5.39 13.56 8.30
N GLU A 8 4.87 14.36 9.23
CA GLU A 8 3.47 14.80 9.21
C GLU A 8 3.13 15.63 7.94
N ARG A 9 4.01 16.57 7.56
CA ARG A 9 3.86 17.35 6.31
C ARG A 9 3.92 16.48 5.06
N ALA A 10 4.81 15.48 5.04
CA ALA A 10 4.91 14.57 3.90
C ALA A 10 3.65 13.73 3.72
N ASN A 11 3.03 13.28 4.80
CA ASN A 11 1.76 12.55 4.74
C ASN A 11 0.60 13.44 4.28
N ASP A 12 0.56 14.70 4.70
CA ASP A 12 -0.43 15.68 4.23
C ASP A 12 -0.29 15.96 2.72
N ASP A 13 0.95 16.09 2.23
CA ASP A 13 1.19 16.29 0.79
C ASP A 13 0.78 15.04 -0.03
N LEU A 14 1.03 13.83 0.48
CA LEU A 14 0.58 12.58 -0.15
C LEU A 14 -0.95 12.51 -0.21
N ARG A 15 -1.61 12.86 0.90
CA ARG A 15 -3.08 12.90 1.00
C ARG A 15 -3.65 13.92 0.01
N GLY A 16 -3.04 15.09 -0.09
CA GLY A 16 -3.38 16.11 -1.07
C GLY A 16 -3.23 15.61 -2.52
N ARG A 17 -2.13 14.91 -2.82
CA ARG A 17 -1.89 14.32 -4.15
C ARG A 17 -2.96 13.29 -4.51
N PHE A 18 -3.28 12.34 -3.62
CA PHE A 18 -4.33 11.35 -3.88
C PHE A 18 -5.73 11.95 -3.98
N HIS A 19 -6.03 12.97 -3.18
CA HIS A 19 -7.29 13.70 -3.28
C HIS A 19 -7.42 14.37 -4.66
N GLY A 20 -6.34 15.00 -5.14
CA GLY A 20 -6.29 15.58 -6.50
C GLY A 20 -6.51 14.54 -7.60
N LEU A 21 -5.92 13.35 -7.49
CA LEU A 21 -6.17 12.25 -8.44
C LEU A 21 -7.64 11.80 -8.44
N THR A 22 -8.26 11.74 -7.27
CA THR A 22 -9.68 11.35 -7.14
C THR A 22 -10.60 12.42 -7.74
N ALA A 23 -10.29 13.70 -7.53
CA ALA A 23 -11.02 14.81 -8.15
C ALA A 23 -10.88 14.78 -9.68
N ALA A 24 -9.66 14.62 -10.19
CA ALA A 24 -9.40 14.51 -11.62
C ALA A 24 -10.11 13.30 -12.27
N LEU A 25 -10.19 12.17 -11.55
CA LEU A 25 -10.94 11.00 -11.99
C LEU A 25 -12.45 11.32 -12.14
N ARG A 26 -13.04 12.02 -11.17
CA ARG A 26 -14.46 12.39 -11.16
C ARG A 26 -14.84 13.43 -12.22
N GLU A 27 -13.92 14.34 -12.50
CA GLU A 27 -14.12 15.45 -13.46
C GLU A 27 -13.61 15.11 -14.87
N SER A 28 -13.10 13.90 -15.08
CA SER A 28 -12.50 13.49 -16.34
C SER A 28 -13.54 13.48 -17.48
N THR A 29 -13.18 14.10 -18.61
CA THR A 29 -13.95 14.00 -19.86
C THR A 29 -13.54 12.79 -20.72
N LYS A 30 -12.57 11.99 -20.25
CA LYS A 30 -12.09 10.77 -20.95
C LYS A 30 -13.06 9.61 -20.73
N SER A 31 -12.85 8.51 -21.47
CA SER A 31 -13.59 7.28 -21.21
C SER A 31 -13.33 6.78 -19.77
N PRO A 32 -14.31 6.12 -19.11
CA PRO A 32 -14.12 5.59 -17.76
C PRO A 32 -12.92 4.65 -17.62
N LEU A 33 -12.66 3.83 -18.65
CA LEU A 33 -11.50 2.95 -18.72
C LEU A 33 -10.18 3.73 -18.72
N GLU A 34 -10.05 4.72 -19.60
CA GLU A 34 -8.84 5.54 -19.74
C GLU A 34 -8.59 6.39 -18.49
N ALA A 35 -9.64 7.00 -17.93
CA ALA A 35 -9.54 7.77 -16.70
C ALA A 35 -9.08 6.89 -15.52
N SER A 36 -9.60 5.67 -15.41
CA SER A 36 -9.19 4.70 -14.37
C SER A 36 -7.75 4.25 -14.56
N LEU A 37 -7.31 4.06 -15.80
CA LEU A 37 -5.93 3.68 -16.10
C LEU A 37 -4.95 4.79 -15.68
N ILE A 38 -5.25 6.04 -16.04
CA ILE A 38 -4.44 7.20 -15.64
C ILE A 38 -4.40 7.32 -14.12
N PHE A 39 -5.56 7.16 -13.46
CA PHE A 39 -5.62 7.16 -11.99
C PHE A 39 -4.68 6.10 -11.41
N CYS A 40 -4.74 4.84 -11.87
CA CYS A 40 -3.87 3.78 -11.37
C CYS A 40 -2.39 4.09 -11.57
N GLN A 41 -2.00 4.64 -12.72
CA GLN A 41 -0.61 4.99 -13.03
C GLN A 41 -0.09 6.10 -12.11
N GLU A 42 -0.82 7.21 -12.03
CA GLU A 42 -0.45 8.36 -11.20
C GLU A 42 -0.48 8.01 -9.71
N PHE A 43 -1.42 7.16 -9.29
CA PHE A 43 -1.50 6.66 -7.92
C PHE A 43 -0.26 5.83 -7.57
N CYS A 44 0.13 4.88 -8.42
CA CYS A 44 1.34 4.09 -8.24
C CYS A 44 2.59 4.97 -8.19
N GLN A 45 2.70 5.93 -9.11
CA GLN A 45 3.82 6.86 -9.15
C GLN A 45 3.91 7.68 -7.88
N ALA A 46 2.79 8.23 -7.42
CA ALA A 46 2.72 8.95 -6.15
C ALA A 46 3.16 8.09 -4.97
N LEU A 47 2.67 6.85 -4.89
CA LEU A 47 3.02 5.95 -3.82
C LEU A 47 4.52 5.62 -3.83
N VAL A 48 5.11 5.31 -4.99
CA VAL A 48 6.56 5.02 -5.11
C VAL A 48 7.40 6.24 -4.76
N ASP A 49 7.03 7.43 -5.27
CA ASP A 49 7.76 8.68 -5.02
C ASP A 49 7.80 9.03 -3.52
N TYR A 50 6.70 8.77 -2.80
CA TYR A 50 6.61 9.07 -1.37
C TYR A 50 7.21 7.98 -0.51
N ALA A 51 6.89 6.73 -0.79
CA ALA A 51 7.34 5.62 0.01
C ALA A 51 8.88 5.42 -0.16
N GLY A 52 9.45 5.82 -1.30
CA GLY A 52 10.89 5.78 -1.56
C GLY A 52 11.71 6.84 -0.82
N ARG A 53 11.06 7.80 -0.15
CA ARG A 53 11.71 8.78 0.74
C ARG A 53 12.13 8.16 2.07
N TRP A 54 11.53 7.03 2.43
CA TRP A 54 11.79 6.35 3.69
C TRP A 54 12.83 5.26 3.48
N LYS A 55 13.93 5.35 4.23
CA LYS A 55 14.82 4.21 4.39
C LYS A 55 14.13 3.22 5.32
N THR A 56 13.63 2.16 4.72
CA THR A 56 12.95 1.06 5.40
C THR A 56 13.75 0.41 6.52
N ASP A 57 15.06 0.64 6.56
CA ASP A 57 16.00 0.03 7.49
C ASP A 57 16.09 0.76 8.85
N GLU A 58 15.62 2.01 8.90
CA GLU A 58 15.77 2.89 10.07
C GLU A 58 14.46 2.97 10.88
N ASP A 59 13.30 3.10 10.21
CA ASP A 59 11.97 3.07 10.85
C ASP A 59 10.87 2.64 9.86
N PRO A 60 10.20 1.49 10.05
CA PRO A 60 9.11 1.03 9.19
C PRO A 60 7.74 1.67 9.53
N LEU A 61 7.60 2.41 10.63
CA LEU A 61 6.33 3.00 11.06
C LEU A 61 5.80 4.10 10.11
N PRO A 62 6.62 5.04 9.58
CA PRO A 62 6.17 6.01 8.58
C PRO A 62 5.59 5.35 7.33
N LEU A 63 6.11 4.17 6.96
CA LEU A 63 5.61 3.43 5.81
C LEU A 63 4.20 2.85 6.07
N LEU A 64 3.87 2.52 7.32
CA LEU A 64 2.52 2.12 7.71
C LEU A 64 1.53 3.26 7.50
N GLU A 65 1.89 4.49 7.88
CA GLU A 65 1.06 5.69 7.64
C GLU A 65 0.83 5.90 6.14
N VAL A 66 1.89 5.78 5.33
CA VAL A 66 1.80 5.89 3.86
C VAL A 66 0.83 4.86 3.28
N TYR A 67 0.92 3.58 3.68
CA TYR A 67 -0.04 2.57 3.23
C TYR A 67 -1.46 2.83 3.74
N THR A 68 -1.61 3.33 4.96
CA THR A 68 -2.90 3.71 5.55
C THR A 68 -3.59 4.76 4.68
N VAL A 69 -2.86 5.84 4.36
CA VAL A 69 -3.33 6.93 3.50
C VAL A 69 -3.65 6.42 2.09
N ALA A 70 -2.78 5.59 1.52
CA ALA A 70 -2.96 5.05 0.17
C ALA A 70 -4.21 4.18 0.06
N ILE A 71 -4.37 3.18 0.94
CA ILE A 71 -5.51 2.26 0.91
C ILE A 71 -6.83 3.01 1.10
N LEU A 72 -6.89 3.92 2.08
CA LEU A 72 -8.09 4.70 2.32
C LEU A 72 -8.41 5.63 1.14
N SER A 73 -7.41 6.25 0.52
CA SER A 73 -7.60 7.10 -0.65
C SER A 73 -8.10 6.30 -1.86
N PHE A 74 -7.53 5.12 -2.11
CA PHE A 74 -8.00 4.21 -3.15
C PHE A 74 -9.47 3.81 -2.91
N ALA A 75 -9.82 3.44 -1.69
CA ALA A 75 -11.18 3.06 -1.33
C ALA A 75 -12.20 4.19 -1.57
N ASN A 76 -11.83 5.45 -1.29
CA ASN A 76 -12.67 6.61 -1.58
C ASN A 76 -12.87 6.89 -3.09
N ALA A 77 -11.90 6.47 -3.92
CA ALA A 77 -11.99 6.58 -5.37
C ALA A 77 -12.70 5.38 -6.02
N ALA A 78 -12.86 4.26 -5.32
CA ALA A 78 -13.28 2.99 -5.88
C ALA A 78 -14.63 3.03 -6.62
N SER A 79 -15.59 3.82 -6.12
CA SER A 79 -16.90 3.99 -6.76
C SER A 79 -16.86 4.75 -8.09
N CYS A 80 -15.76 5.47 -8.37
CA CYS A 80 -15.54 6.21 -9.61
C CYS A 80 -14.67 5.43 -10.62
N LEU A 81 -14.13 4.28 -10.23
CA LEU A 81 -13.25 3.46 -11.07
C LEU A 81 -14.07 2.51 -11.95
N SER A 82 -13.62 2.33 -13.18
CA SER A 82 -14.25 1.43 -14.15
C SER A 82 -13.93 -0.02 -13.83
N SER A 83 -14.96 -0.88 -13.84
CA SER A 83 -14.81 -2.33 -13.74
C SER A 83 -14.12 -2.97 -14.95
N GLU A 84 -14.06 -2.26 -16.08
CA GLU A 84 -13.37 -2.70 -17.30
C GLU A 84 -11.84 -2.54 -17.18
N CYS A 85 -11.35 -1.80 -16.19
CA CYS A 85 -9.93 -1.56 -16.00
C CYS A 85 -9.30 -2.66 -15.13
N GLU A 86 -8.57 -3.59 -15.74
CA GLU A 86 -7.89 -4.70 -15.03
C GLU A 86 -6.83 -4.22 -14.01
N ASN A 87 -6.31 -2.99 -14.18
CA ASN A 87 -5.32 -2.42 -13.27
C ASN A 87 -5.92 -2.04 -11.90
N VAL A 88 -7.21 -1.75 -11.83
CA VAL A 88 -7.91 -1.37 -10.59
C VAL A 88 -7.86 -2.50 -9.56
N PRO A 89 -8.39 -3.72 -9.85
CA PRO A 89 -8.30 -4.82 -8.90
C PRO A 89 -6.85 -5.26 -8.67
N LEU A 90 -5.98 -5.23 -9.67
CA LEU A 90 -4.58 -5.62 -9.50
C LEU A 90 -3.83 -4.69 -8.53
N LEU A 91 -4.03 -3.38 -8.66
CA LEU A 91 -3.41 -2.37 -7.79
C LEU A 91 -3.84 -2.56 -6.35
N LEU A 92 -5.14 -2.70 -6.11
CA LEU A 92 -5.65 -2.88 -4.75
C LEU A 92 -5.15 -4.18 -4.12
N GLU A 93 -5.08 -5.28 -4.87
CA GLU A 93 -4.51 -6.54 -4.39
C GLU A 93 -3.05 -6.37 -3.97
N LYS A 94 -2.22 -5.76 -4.83
CA LYS A 94 -0.79 -5.55 -4.55
C LYS A 94 -0.58 -4.59 -3.38
N LEU A 95 -1.34 -3.50 -3.33
CA LEU A 95 -1.31 -2.55 -2.21
C LEU A 95 -1.65 -3.24 -0.88
N THR A 96 -2.68 -4.09 -0.89
CA THR A 96 -3.10 -4.86 0.29
C THR A 96 -2.03 -5.85 0.73
N LEU A 97 -1.44 -6.61 -0.20
CA LEU A 97 -0.41 -7.59 0.10
C LEU A 97 0.86 -6.92 0.65
N SER A 98 1.34 -5.85 0.01
CA SER A 98 2.53 -5.13 0.47
C SER A 98 2.33 -4.51 1.86
N CYS A 99 1.14 -3.98 2.15
CA CYS A 99 0.82 -3.50 3.48
C CYS A 99 0.74 -4.64 4.52
N ALA A 100 0.16 -5.80 4.15
CA ALA A 100 0.10 -6.95 5.04
C ALA A 100 1.49 -7.48 5.39
N GLU A 101 2.38 -7.57 4.40
CA GLU A 101 3.78 -7.94 4.60
C GLU A 101 4.49 -6.96 5.53
N LEU A 102 4.37 -5.65 5.28
CA LEU A 102 4.94 -4.63 6.16
C LEU A 102 4.47 -4.84 7.60
N VAL A 103 3.16 -4.98 7.78
CA VAL A 103 2.50 -5.13 9.08
C VAL A 103 2.97 -6.39 9.82
N LEU A 104 3.29 -7.48 9.10
CA LEU A 104 3.92 -8.69 9.67
C LEU A 104 5.39 -8.50 10.06
N LEU A 105 6.08 -7.53 9.45
CA LEU A 105 7.49 -7.20 9.72
C LEU A 105 7.67 -6.10 10.78
N LEU A 106 6.59 -5.42 11.15
CA LEU A 106 6.62 -4.36 12.17
C LEU A 106 7.04 -4.92 13.54
N PRO A 107 7.71 -4.11 14.36
CA PRO A 107 8.09 -4.53 15.71
C PRO A 107 6.87 -4.91 16.55
N GLN A 108 7.11 -5.71 17.59
CA GLN A 108 6.05 -6.22 18.47
C GLN A 108 5.24 -5.09 19.16
N HIS A 109 5.82 -3.90 19.27
CA HIS A 109 5.21 -2.73 19.91
C HIS A 109 5.04 -1.58 18.92
N ILE A 110 3.88 -1.53 18.26
CA ILE A 110 3.44 -0.39 17.46
C ILE A 110 2.81 0.66 18.41
N PRO A 111 3.09 1.96 18.25
CA PRO A 111 2.43 3.00 19.05
C PRO A 111 0.91 2.89 18.95
N GLY A 112 0.21 2.89 20.10
CA GLY A 112 -1.23 2.63 20.15
C GLY A 112 -2.06 3.58 19.27
N ALA A 113 -1.73 4.88 19.25
CA ALA A 113 -2.42 5.86 18.41
C ALA A 113 -2.31 5.53 16.91
N LEU A 114 -1.11 5.17 16.44
CA LEU A 114 -0.86 4.80 15.05
C LEU A 114 -1.60 3.52 14.67
N TRP A 115 -1.57 2.51 15.55
CA TRP A 115 -2.30 1.26 15.32
C TRP A 115 -3.81 1.51 15.26
N GLU A 116 -4.37 2.32 16.15
CA GLU A 116 -5.78 2.65 16.15
C GLU A 116 -6.24 3.42 14.91
N GLU A 117 -5.42 4.35 14.42
CA GLU A 117 -5.67 5.04 13.16
C GLU A 117 -5.67 4.06 11.98
N PHE A 118 -4.67 3.16 11.92
CA PHE A 118 -4.60 2.11 10.92
C PHE A 118 -5.86 1.23 10.95
N ARG A 119 -6.25 0.71 12.12
CA ARG A 119 -7.46 -0.13 12.26
C ARG A 119 -8.72 0.60 11.81
N SER A 120 -8.91 1.83 12.26
CA SER A 120 -10.08 2.64 11.94
C SER A 120 -10.16 2.91 10.43
N SER A 121 -9.02 3.21 9.81
CA SER A 121 -8.90 3.42 8.37
C SER A 121 -9.15 2.15 7.56
N MET A 122 -8.61 1.00 7.99
CA MET A 122 -8.87 -0.29 7.33
C MET A 122 -10.34 -0.69 7.42
N LYS A 123 -11.00 -0.42 8.56
CA LYS A 123 -12.45 -0.65 8.72
C LYS A 123 -13.27 0.20 7.75
N LEU A 124 -12.95 1.49 7.63
CA LEU A 124 -13.63 2.40 6.71
C LEU A 124 -13.38 2.00 5.24
N ALA A 125 -12.12 1.75 4.88
CA ALA A 125 -11.75 1.31 3.54
C ALA A 125 -12.42 -0.02 3.17
N HIS A 126 -12.54 -0.94 4.12
CA HIS A 126 -13.23 -2.21 3.90
C HIS A 126 -14.72 -1.99 3.58
N SER A 127 -15.41 -1.11 4.30
CA SER A 127 -16.81 -0.75 4.01
C SER A 127 -16.97 -0.20 2.58
N LEU A 128 -16.16 0.81 2.23
CA LEU A 128 -16.21 1.45 0.91
C LEU A 128 -15.94 0.47 -0.23
N LEU A 129 -14.96 -0.42 -0.06
CA LEU A 129 -14.61 -1.42 -1.06
C LEU A 129 -15.67 -2.51 -1.19
N GLN A 130 -16.34 -2.90 -0.11
CA GLN A 130 -17.46 -3.84 -0.17
C GLN A 130 -18.64 -3.26 -0.96
N GLU A 131 -18.94 -1.97 -0.77
CA GLU A 131 -19.96 -1.25 -1.54
C GLU A 131 -19.63 -1.19 -3.04
N SER A 132 -18.34 -1.11 -3.39
CA SER A 132 -17.87 -1.16 -4.78
C SER A 132 -17.69 -2.59 -5.33
N GLY A 133 -18.03 -3.63 -4.56
CA GLY A 133 -17.91 -5.04 -4.96
C GLY A 133 -16.50 -5.65 -4.85
N SER A 134 -15.54 -4.96 -4.23
CA SER A 134 -14.18 -5.48 -4.00
C SER A 134 -14.04 -6.15 -2.65
N ALA A 135 -13.40 -7.32 -2.67
CA ALA A 135 -13.18 -8.16 -1.49
C ALA A 135 -11.69 -8.35 -1.15
N GLN A 136 -10.81 -7.61 -1.82
CA GLN A 136 -9.36 -7.76 -1.77
C GLN A 136 -8.75 -7.33 -0.44
N LEU A 137 -9.35 -6.34 0.24
CA LEU A 137 -8.86 -5.86 1.53
C LEU A 137 -9.10 -6.83 2.70
N ARG A 138 -9.92 -7.88 2.52
CA ARG A 138 -10.30 -8.81 3.60
C ARG A 138 -9.13 -9.39 4.41
N PRO A 139 -8.01 -9.86 3.79
CA PRO A 139 -6.90 -10.42 4.56
C PRO A 139 -6.24 -9.37 5.46
N LEU A 140 -5.99 -8.16 4.93
CA LEU A 140 -5.40 -7.07 5.71
C LEU A 140 -6.35 -6.56 6.79
N PHE A 141 -7.65 -6.46 6.49
CA PHE A 141 -8.66 -6.12 7.48
C PHE A 141 -8.67 -7.14 8.63
N ALA A 142 -8.65 -8.45 8.32
CA ALA A 142 -8.59 -9.49 9.34
C ALA A 142 -7.32 -9.41 10.21
N LEU A 143 -6.18 -9.02 9.62
CA LEU A 143 -4.93 -8.78 10.35
C LEU A 143 -5.04 -7.55 11.27
N ALA A 144 -5.63 -6.45 10.78
CA ALA A 144 -5.79 -5.22 11.53
C ALA A 144 -6.74 -5.35 12.72
N GLN A 145 -7.76 -6.19 12.62
CA GLN A 145 -8.79 -6.36 13.65
C GLN A 145 -8.36 -7.19 14.87
N GLN A 146 -7.21 -7.87 14.83
CA GLN A 146 -6.66 -8.52 16.02
C GLN A 146 -6.09 -7.45 16.97
N ASP A 147 -6.08 -7.70 18.29
CA ASP A 147 -5.53 -6.80 19.33
C ASP A 147 -3.98 -6.72 19.29
N GLY A 148 -3.42 -6.71 18.09
CA GLY A 148 -2.01 -6.88 17.74
C GLY A 148 -1.78 -8.25 17.14
N ILE A 149 -1.16 -8.29 15.95
CA ILE A 149 -0.75 -9.52 15.25
C ILE A 149 0.11 -10.44 16.14
N TRP A 150 0.81 -9.83 17.08
CA TRP A 150 1.69 -10.48 18.04
C TRP A 150 1.01 -10.99 19.31
N SER A 151 -0.27 -10.68 19.53
CA SER A 151 -1.07 -11.28 20.61
C SER A 151 -1.49 -12.72 20.26
N ASN A 152 -1.43 -13.09 18.97
CA ASN A 152 -1.65 -14.44 18.50
C ASN A 152 -0.40 -15.31 18.73
N THR A 153 -0.44 -16.13 19.77
CA THR A 153 0.69 -17.00 20.18
C THR A 153 1.16 -17.94 19.07
N THR A 154 0.28 -18.36 18.15
CA THR A 154 0.64 -19.20 17.01
C THR A 154 1.44 -18.43 15.96
N LEU A 155 0.98 -17.25 15.57
CA LEU A 155 1.70 -16.40 14.59
C LEU A 155 3.04 -15.93 15.17
N SER A 156 3.05 -15.50 16.43
CA SER A 156 4.29 -15.12 17.12
C SER A 156 5.29 -16.27 17.17
N SER A 157 4.84 -17.51 17.44
CA SER A 157 5.69 -18.70 17.45
C SER A 157 6.27 -19.05 16.07
N ILE A 158 5.46 -18.95 15.01
CA ILE A 158 5.89 -19.21 13.62
C ILE A 158 6.92 -18.17 13.19
N LEU A 159 6.65 -16.88 13.44
CA LEU A 159 7.56 -15.79 13.11
C LEU A 159 8.85 -15.87 13.92
N SER A 160 8.80 -16.29 15.19
CA SER A 160 10.00 -16.47 16.02
C SER A 160 10.85 -17.70 15.68
N ASN A 161 10.24 -18.79 15.18
CA ASN A 161 10.93 -20.05 14.89
C ASN A 161 11.65 -20.10 13.52
N THR A 162 11.67 -18.99 12.76
CA THR A 162 12.31 -18.94 11.44
C THR A 162 13.78 -18.49 11.45
N ILE A 163 14.45 -18.45 12.61
CA ILE A 163 15.90 -18.17 12.69
C ILE A 163 16.66 -19.36 13.28
N PRO A 164 17.11 -20.34 12.46
CA PRO A 164 18.32 -21.09 12.80
C PRO A 164 19.51 -20.14 12.70
N GLN A 165 20.12 -19.86 13.84
CA GLN A 165 21.43 -19.23 13.95
C GLN A 165 22.47 -20.14 13.29
N THR A 166 22.80 -19.90 12.02
CA THR A 166 24.02 -20.43 11.43
C THR A 166 24.64 -19.40 10.48
N GLU A 167 25.80 -18.94 10.94
CA GLU A 167 26.96 -18.53 10.15
C GLU A 167 26.91 -17.14 9.48
N GLN A 168 27.61 -16.22 10.15
CA GLN A 168 28.41 -15.12 9.60
C GLN A 168 28.16 -14.75 8.13
N GLY A 169 27.19 -13.87 7.94
CA GLY A 169 27.05 -13.00 6.79
C GLY A 169 26.09 -11.89 7.19
N SER A 170 26.51 -10.64 7.08
CA SER A 170 25.76 -9.44 7.47
C SER A 170 24.48 -9.24 6.65
N GLY A 171 23.45 -10.04 6.91
CA GLY A 171 22.11 -9.92 6.32
C GLY A 171 21.15 -9.38 7.37
N SER A 172 21.18 -8.06 7.60
CA SER A 172 20.29 -7.38 8.53
C SER A 172 18.85 -7.40 8.03
N HIS A 173 17.90 -7.31 8.97
CA HIS A 173 16.44 -7.11 8.80
C HIS A 173 16.07 -6.18 7.61
N THR A 174 16.95 -5.22 7.35
CA THR A 174 17.18 -4.40 6.15
C THR A 174 16.88 -5.05 4.79
N GLN A 175 17.28 -6.31 4.58
CA GLN A 175 17.14 -6.99 3.28
C GLN A 175 15.69 -7.44 2.98
N PHE A 176 14.84 -7.52 4.01
CA PHE A 176 13.46 -7.98 3.89
C PHE A 176 12.48 -6.82 3.65
N ILE A 177 12.74 -5.65 4.22
CA ILE A 177 11.89 -4.47 4.00
C ILE A 177 12.25 -3.79 2.66
N ALA A 178 13.54 -3.81 2.29
CA ALA A 178 13.95 -3.53 0.91
C ALA A 178 13.28 -4.49 -0.09
N ARG A 179 13.00 -5.74 0.29
CA ARG A 179 12.23 -6.70 -0.51
C ARG A 179 10.76 -6.34 -0.64
N CYS A 180 10.07 -5.83 0.38
CA CYS A 180 8.68 -5.37 0.24
C CYS A 180 8.57 -4.20 -0.75
N PHE A 181 9.54 -3.28 -0.71
CA PHE A 181 9.65 -2.21 -1.69
C PHE A 181 10.08 -2.73 -3.07
N HIS A 182 11.00 -3.68 -3.12
CA HIS A 182 11.46 -4.32 -4.36
C HIS A 182 10.39 -5.22 -4.99
N VAL A 183 9.44 -5.77 -4.22
CA VAL A 183 8.30 -6.53 -4.73
C VAL A 183 7.29 -5.58 -5.35
N PHE A 184 7.00 -4.43 -4.72
CA PHE A 184 6.16 -3.39 -5.31
C PHE A 184 6.83 -2.76 -6.56
N HIS A 185 8.12 -2.43 -6.45
CA HIS A 185 8.93 -1.84 -7.54
C HIS A 185 9.19 -2.84 -8.68
N MET A 186 9.57 -4.10 -8.43
CA MET A 186 9.80 -5.10 -9.49
C MET A 186 8.52 -5.61 -10.12
N HIS A 187 7.38 -5.68 -9.43
CA HIS A 187 6.14 -6.10 -10.10
C HIS A 187 5.45 -4.98 -10.90
N TYR A 188 5.60 -3.71 -10.52
CA TYR A 188 5.01 -2.58 -11.26
C TYR A 188 5.96 -1.86 -12.23
N LEU A 189 7.28 -1.91 -12.03
CA LEU A 189 8.28 -1.29 -12.94
C LEU A 189 9.05 -2.31 -13.81
N THR A 190 8.95 -3.62 -13.52
CA THR A 190 9.42 -4.69 -14.44
C THR A 190 8.28 -5.25 -15.30
N PHE A 191 7.13 -4.58 -15.33
CA PHE A 191 6.41 -4.43 -16.59
C PHE A 191 6.99 -3.20 -17.26
N PRO A 192 7.75 -3.35 -18.35
CA PRO A 192 8.33 -2.19 -18.96
C PRO A 192 7.18 -1.31 -19.46
N LEU A 193 7.28 -0.01 -19.23
CA LEU A 193 6.43 1.01 -19.86
C LEU A 193 6.35 0.84 -21.40
N SER A 194 7.22 0.02 -22.01
CA SER A 194 7.13 -0.41 -23.41
C SER A 194 6.01 -1.42 -23.72
N SER A 195 5.50 -2.19 -22.77
CA SER A 195 4.32 -3.06 -22.98
C SER A 195 2.99 -2.28 -22.90
N PHE A 196 2.98 -1.13 -22.23
CA PHE A 196 1.82 -0.24 -22.23
C PHE A 196 1.63 0.47 -23.58
N LEU A 197 2.71 0.76 -24.31
CA LEU A 197 2.65 1.23 -25.70
C LEU A 197 2.24 0.13 -26.70
N PHE A 198 2.46 -1.15 -26.38
CA PHE A 198 2.03 -2.26 -27.24
C PHE A 198 0.51 -2.48 -27.18
N PHE A 199 -0.13 -2.21 -26.04
CA PHE A 199 -1.59 -2.35 -25.92
C PHE A 199 -2.35 -1.22 -26.63
N SER A 200 -1.75 -0.03 -26.76
CA SER A 200 -2.34 1.08 -27.54
C SER A 200 -2.22 0.88 -29.06
N SER A 201 -1.29 0.04 -29.55
CA SER A 201 -1.15 -0.27 -30.99
C SER A 201 -2.01 -1.45 -31.47
N ARG A 202 -2.78 -2.10 -30.58
CA ARG A 202 -3.74 -3.16 -30.96
C ARG A 202 -5.21 -2.71 -30.88
N VAL A 203 -5.43 -1.44 -30.54
CA VAL A 203 -6.71 -0.74 -30.65
C VAL A 203 -6.49 0.47 -31.57
N SER A 204 -6.17 0.18 -32.83
CA SER A 204 -6.38 1.03 -34.01
C SER A 204 -6.53 0.13 -35.23
#